data_AF-A0A3S4ICX3-F1
#
_entry.id   AF-A0A3S4ICX3-F1
#
_cell.length_a   1.000
_cell.length_b   1.000
_cell.length_c   1.000
_cell.angle_alpha   90.00
_cell.angle_beta   90.00
_cell.angle_gamma   90.00
#
_symmetry.space_group_name_H-M   'P 1'
#
loop_
_entity.id
_entity.type
_entity.pdbx_description
1 polymer ?
#
loop_
_entity_poly.entity_id
_entity_poly.type
_entity_poly.pdbx_seq_one_letter_code
_entity_poly.pdbx_strand_id
1 'polypeptide(L)'
;MKSLEIHLIRRPTGMPSADLFALEEVALPKLQTGQALIENLYLSVDPYMRECMDLEEEWPLHAPLEGRSIGRVIDAGSSGLNVGELVFHREGWRSHAAVAAEELRVLKEYPGVSASAFLSIMGGTGLTAYVALSRIAKLQAGEDIFVSAAAGGVGSAIAQLARLMGLAA
;
A
#
# COMPACT_ATOMS: atom_id res chain seq x y z
N MET A 1 -15.68 15.89 11.69
CA MET A 1 -14.95 14.61 11.89
C MET A 1 -13.46 14.93 11.89
N LYS A 2 -12.63 14.15 12.59
CA LYS A 2 -11.18 14.36 12.64
C LYS A 2 -10.47 13.11 12.11
N SER A 3 -9.29 13.29 11.55
CA SER A 3 -8.39 12.21 11.15
C SER A 3 -7.19 12.17 12.08
N LEU A 4 -6.83 10.98 12.52
CA LEU A 4 -5.52 10.71 13.09
C LEU A 4 -4.53 10.49 11.95
N GLU A 5 -3.44 11.25 11.92
CA GLU A 5 -2.41 11.21 10.89
C GLU A 5 -1.04 10.96 11.52
N ILE A 6 -0.20 10.18 10.85
CA ILE A 6 1.20 10.03 11.23
C ILE A 6 2.03 10.92 10.32
N HIS A 7 2.83 11.79 10.93
CA HIS A 7 3.72 12.72 10.24
C HIS A 7 5.17 12.40 10.57
N LEU A 8 6.07 12.55 9.60
CA LEU A 8 7.51 12.51 9.84
C LEU A 8 7.96 13.89 10.33
N ILE A 9 8.55 13.99 11.53
CA ILE A 9 8.96 15.28 12.12
C ILE A 9 10.46 15.56 11.99
N ARG A 10 11.28 14.53 11.77
CA ARG A 10 12.72 14.63 11.53
C ARG A 10 13.19 13.51 10.61
N ARG A 11 14.26 13.76 9.85
CA ARG A 11 14.88 12.76 8.97
C ARG A 11 15.69 11.74 9.78
N PRO A 12 15.63 10.44 9.45
CA PRO A 12 16.44 9.43 10.12
C PRO A 12 17.93 9.62 9.85
N THR A 13 18.77 9.30 10.82
CA THR A 13 20.19 8.99 10.58
C THR A 13 20.39 7.50 10.86
N GLY A 14 20.59 6.70 9.80
CA GLY A 14 20.61 5.24 9.92
C GLY A 14 19.21 4.63 10.06
N MET A 15 19.02 3.79 11.07
CA MET A 15 17.75 3.10 11.33
C MET A 15 16.69 4.06 11.87
N PRO A 16 15.46 4.06 11.33
CA PRO A 16 14.37 4.86 11.87
C PRO A 16 13.99 4.44 13.30
N SER A 17 13.60 5.42 14.10
CA SER A 17 13.09 5.24 15.46
C SER A 17 11.74 5.96 15.60
N ALA A 18 10.96 5.57 16.61
CA ALA A 18 9.59 6.08 16.79
C ALA A 18 9.53 7.60 17.04
N ASP A 19 10.57 8.21 17.61
CA ASP A 19 10.68 9.64 17.87
C ASP A 19 10.90 10.51 16.62
N LEU A 20 10.97 9.87 15.44
CA LEU A 20 10.92 10.54 14.14
C LEU A 20 9.50 10.84 13.68
N PHE A 21 8.49 10.28 14.35
CA PHE A 21 7.09 10.38 13.96
C PHE A 21 6.26 11.08 15.03
N ALA A 22 5.25 11.82 14.59
CA ALA A 22 4.22 12.40 15.44
C ALA A 22 2.85 11.88 15.00
N LEU A 23 1.98 11.67 15.99
CA LEU A 23 0.55 11.42 15.77
C LEU A 23 -0.18 12.76 15.91
N GLU A 24 -0.76 13.22 14.80
CA GLU A 24 -1.49 14.47 14.73
C GLU A 24 -2.99 14.21 14.59
N GLU A 25 -3.80 15.03 15.25
CA GLU A 25 -5.26 14.96 15.14
C GLU A 25 -5.76 16.17 14.34
N VAL A 26 -6.13 15.92 13.08
CA VAL A 26 -6.42 16.97 12.09
C VAL A 26 -7.92 17.01 11.79
N ALA A 27 -8.49 18.21 11.65
CA ALA A 27 -9.87 18.35 11.19
C ALA A 27 -9.98 17.95 9.71
N LEU A 28 -10.91 17.06 9.39
CA LEU A 28 -11.10 16.65 8.00
C LEU A 28 -11.59 17.84 7.14
N PRO A 29 -10.98 18.08 5.96
CA PRO A 29 -11.43 19.14 5.08
C PRO A 29 -12.83 18.83 4.52
N LYS A 30 -13.50 19.86 4.01
CA LYS A 30 -14.70 19.64 3.19
C LYS A 30 -14.29 18.96 1.89
N LEU A 31 -15.05 17.94 1.47
CA LEU A 31 -14.83 17.29 0.18
C LEU A 31 -14.94 18.30 -0.95
N GLN A 32 -13.95 18.30 -1.83
CA GLN A 32 -13.97 19.04 -3.08
C GLN A 32 -14.72 18.24 -4.16
N THR A 33 -15.06 18.90 -5.26
CA THR A 33 -15.69 18.24 -6.40
C THR A 33 -14.84 17.07 -6.90
N GLY A 34 -15.46 15.90 -7.08
CA GLY A 34 -14.78 14.69 -7.54
C GLY A 34 -14.04 13.91 -6.44
N GLN A 35 -14.07 14.37 -5.19
CA GLN A 35 -13.48 13.63 -4.06
C GLN A 35 -14.51 12.75 -3.34
N ALA A 36 -13.98 11.70 -2.70
CA ALA A 36 -14.68 10.88 -1.73
C ALA A 36 -13.92 10.89 -0.39
N LEU A 37 -14.65 10.69 0.71
CA LEU A 37 -14.07 10.46 2.02
C LEU A 37 -13.92 8.96 2.27
N ILE A 38 -12.71 8.56 2.59
CA ILE A 38 -12.32 7.17 2.80
C ILE A 38 -11.95 6.97 4.28
N GLU A 39 -12.47 5.91 4.89
CA GLU A 39 -11.97 5.34 6.15
C GLU A 39 -10.92 4.27 5.82
N ASN A 40 -9.67 4.48 6.23
CA ASN A 40 -8.60 3.52 5.99
C ASN A 40 -8.73 2.32 6.93
N LEU A 41 -8.76 1.12 6.35
CA LEU A 41 -8.89 -0.14 7.08
C LEU A 41 -7.56 -0.88 7.21
N TYR A 42 -6.71 -0.77 6.18
CA TYR A 42 -5.41 -1.44 6.13
C TYR A 42 -4.37 -0.50 5.53
N LEU A 43 -3.18 -0.48 6.12
CA LEU A 43 -1.99 0.15 5.57
C LEU A 43 -0.95 -0.93 5.29
N SER A 44 -0.34 -0.89 4.12
CA SER A 44 0.84 -1.68 3.78
C SER A 44 2.07 -0.99 4.37
N VAL A 45 2.93 -1.73 5.06
CA VAL A 45 4.23 -1.23 5.53
C VAL A 45 5.31 -1.93 4.71
N ASP A 46 6.07 -1.15 3.94
CA ASP A 46 6.94 -1.68 2.90
C ASP A 46 8.37 -1.10 3.01
N PRO A 47 9.41 -1.86 2.61
CA PRO A 47 10.80 -1.40 2.68
C PRO A 47 11.09 -0.09 1.94
N TYR A 48 10.42 0.16 0.80
CA TYR A 48 10.62 1.38 0.00
C TYR A 48 10.34 2.66 0.81
N MET A 49 9.47 2.58 1.84
CA MET A 49 9.17 3.71 2.70
C MET A 49 10.40 4.27 3.40
N ARG A 50 11.43 3.44 3.66
CA ARG A 50 12.69 3.93 4.21
C ARG A 50 13.38 4.91 3.25
N GLU A 51 13.33 4.66 1.94
CA GLU A 51 13.89 5.57 0.93
C GLU A 51 13.09 6.87 0.87
N CYS A 52 11.74 6.78 0.94
CA CYS A 52 10.87 7.96 1.00
C CYS A 52 11.22 8.90 2.16
N MET A 53 11.64 8.35 3.32
CA MET A 53 12.04 9.17 4.47
C MET A 53 13.22 10.12 4.19
N ASP A 54 14.02 9.89 3.14
CA ASP A 54 15.12 10.78 2.75
C ASP A 54 14.73 11.75 1.61
N LEU A 55 13.54 11.59 1.03
CA LEU A 55 13.05 12.35 -0.13
C LEU A 55 11.95 13.34 0.31
N GLU A 56 12.29 14.63 0.38
CA GLU A 56 11.34 15.68 0.81
C GLU A 56 10.08 15.75 -0.05
N GLU A 57 10.21 15.50 -1.36
CA GLU A 57 9.07 15.51 -2.29
C GLU A 57 8.10 14.36 -2.04
N GLU A 58 8.58 13.23 -1.51
CA GLU A 58 7.74 12.07 -1.25
C GLU A 58 7.13 12.14 0.15
N TRP A 59 7.97 12.31 1.18
CA TRP A 59 7.55 12.37 2.57
C TRP A 59 8.01 13.70 3.18
N PRO A 60 7.31 14.81 2.94
CA PRO A 60 7.66 16.10 3.55
C PRO A 60 7.57 16.06 5.07
N LEU A 61 8.39 16.87 5.75
CA LEU A 61 8.30 16.96 7.21
C LEU A 61 7.00 17.63 7.66
N HIS A 62 6.44 17.18 8.78
CA HIS A 62 5.21 17.72 9.39
C HIS A 62 3.98 17.67 8.48
N ALA A 63 3.91 16.63 7.66
CA ALA A 63 2.81 16.39 6.73
C ALA A 63 2.39 14.91 6.78
N PRO A 64 1.13 14.60 6.39
CA PRO A 64 0.68 13.22 6.36
C PRO A 64 1.42 12.42 5.29
N LEU A 65 1.81 11.20 5.63
CA LEU A 65 2.68 10.38 4.80
C LEU A 65 1.90 9.58 3.74
N GLU A 66 2.57 9.27 2.64
CA GLU A 66 2.12 8.33 1.62
C GLU A 66 2.21 6.89 2.15
N GLY A 67 1.22 6.07 1.81
CA GLY A 67 1.28 4.63 1.98
C GLY A 67 0.13 3.93 1.27
N ARG A 68 0.44 2.78 0.67
CA ARG A 68 -0.56 1.92 0.02
C ARG A 68 -1.61 1.46 1.03
N SER A 69 -2.86 1.83 0.82
CA SER A 69 -3.97 1.59 1.73
C SER A 69 -5.13 0.90 1.05
N ILE A 70 -5.91 0.18 1.85
CA ILE A 70 -7.27 -0.22 1.50
C ILE A 70 -8.21 0.46 2.49
N GLY A 71 -9.17 1.18 1.94
CA GLY A 71 -10.17 1.89 2.71
C GLY A 71 -11.58 1.64 2.21
N ARG A 72 -12.55 2.10 2.99
CA ARG A 72 -13.98 2.07 2.68
C ARG A 72 -14.46 3.47 2.39
N VAL A 73 -15.22 3.65 1.31
CA VAL A 73 -15.91 4.92 1.03
C VAL A 73 -16.98 5.14 2.10
N ILE A 74 -16.86 6.21 2.88
CA ILE A 74 -17.85 6.58 3.92
C ILE A 74 -18.67 7.82 3.54
N ASP A 75 -18.18 8.64 2.61
CA ASP A 75 -18.92 9.71 1.94
C ASP A 75 -18.46 9.76 0.48
N ALA A 76 -19.39 9.62 -0.45
CA ALA A 76 -19.09 9.58 -1.87
C ALA A 76 -18.95 10.98 -2.50
N GLY A 77 -19.40 12.06 -1.86
CA GLY A 77 -19.36 13.40 -2.43
C GLY A 77 -19.91 13.45 -3.87
N SER A 78 -19.11 13.98 -4.80
CA SER A 78 -19.39 13.97 -6.25
C SER A 78 -18.41 13.09 -7.04
N SER A 79 -17.81 12.09 -6.39
CA SER A 79 -16.83 11.18 -6.98
C SER A 79 -17.42 10.19 -8.00
N GLY A 80 -18.72 9.91 -7.92
CA GLY A 80 -19.35 8.82 -8.69
C GLY A 80 -19.15 7.42 -8.09
N LEU A 81 -18.49 7.33 -6.92
CA LEU A 81 -18.39 6.11 -6.13
C LEU A 81 -19.64 5.88 -5.26
N ASN A 82 -19.75 4.69 -4.69
CA ASN A 82 -20.81 4.34 -3.76
C ASN A 82 -20.27 4.19 -2.34
N VAL A 83 -21.01 4.71 -1.36
CA VAL A 83 -20.73 4.47 0.05
C VAL A 83 -20.72 2.97 0.33
N GLY A 84 -19.69 2.50 1.05
CA GLY A 84 -19.47 1.10 1.38
C GLY A 84 -18.45 0.39 0.48
N GLU A 85 -18.16 0.92 -0.72
CA GLU A 85 -17.16 0.33 -1.62
C GLU A 85 -15.78 0.28 -0.98
N LEU A 86 -15.07 -0.82 -1.22
CA LEU A 86 -13.66 -0.94 -0.86
C LEU A 86 -12.79 -0.41 -2.00
N VAL A 87 -11.85 0.45 -1.65
CA VAL A 87 -10.95 1.11 -2.60
C VAL A 87 -9.50 0.95 -2.18
N PHE A 88 -8.60 0.89 -3.16
CA PHE A 88 -7.17 1.03 -2.98
C PHE A 88 -6.72 2.46 -3.34
N HIS A 89 -5.80 3.02 -2.57
CA HIS A 89 -5.16 4.33 -2.80
C HIS A 89 -3.84 4.47 -2.03
N ARG A 90 -3.22 5.66 -2.06
CA ARG A 90 -1.87 5.92 -1.50
C ARG A 90 -1.85 6.87 -0.30
N GLU A 91 -3.02 7.26 0.21
CA GLU A 91 -3.16 8.17 1.37
C GLU A 91 -3.30 7.38 2.68
N GLY A 92 -2.33 6.53 3.01
CA GLY A 92 -2.50 5.44 3.99
C GLY A 92 -2.09 5.72 5.44
N TRP A 93 -1.16 6.64 5.72
CA TRP A 93 -0.69 6.93 7.09
C TRP A 93 -1.66 7.85 7.85
N ARG A 94 -2.95 7.58 7.73
CA ARG A 94 -4.02 8.32 8.38
C ARG A 94 -5.26 7.47 8.52
N SER A 95 -6.11 7.78 9.49
CA SER A 95 -7.38 7.07 9.71
C SER A 95 -8.40 7.35 8.60
N HIS A 96 -8.41 8.57 8.07
CA HIS A 96 -9.36 9.03 7.06
C HIS A 96 -8.67 9.92 6.03
N ALA A 97 -9.07 9.82 4.77
CA ALA A 97 -8.52 10.60 3.68
C ALA A 97 -9.63 11.10 2.74
N ALA A 98 -9.59 12.38 2.37
CA ALA A 98 -10.33 12.89 1.23
C ALA A 98 -9.48 12.67 -0.03
N VAL A 99 -9.95 11.84 -0.95
CA VAL A 99 -9.16 11.38 -2.11
C VAL A 99 -9.94 11.62 -3.39
N ALA A 100 -9.25 12.05 -4.45
CA ALA A 100 -9.87 12.23 -5.76
C ALA A 100 -10.27 10.87 -6.35
N ALA A 101 -11.44 10.79 -6.98
CA ALA A 101 -11.95 9.54 -7.56
C ALA A 101 -10.98 8.87 -8.54
N GLU A 102 -10.20 9.66 -9.27
CA GLU A 102 -9.19 9.18 -10.23
C GLU A 102 -7.96 8.53 -9.59
N GLU A 103 -7.70 8.80 -8.31
CA GLU A 103 -6.64 8.18 -7.52
C GLU A 103 -7.13 6.93 -6.76
N LEU A 104 -8.44 6.65 -6.83
CA LEU A 104 -9.08 5.52 -6.19
C LEU A 104 -9.24 4.38 -7.19
N ARG A 105 -8.90 3.16 -6.76
CA ARG A 105 -9.21 1.95 -7.50
C ARG A 105 -10.19 1.10 -6.70
N VAL A 106 -11.43 1.00 -7.18
CA VAL A 106 -12.45 0.11 -6.61
C VAL A 106 -11.95 -1.34 -6.66
N LEU A 107 -12.01 -2.01 -5.52
CA LEU A 107 -11.59 -3.39 -5.39
C LEU A 107 -12.76 -4.32 -5.71
N LYS A 108 -12.44 -5.37 -6.47
CA LYS A 108 -13.37 -6.47 -6.68
C LYS A 108 -13.34 -7.39 -5.47
N GLU A 109 -14.51 -7.69 -4.92
CA GLU A 109 -14.64 -8.68 -3.85
C GLU A 109 -14.62 -10.09 -4.42
N TYR A 110 -13.89 -10.98 -3.74
CA TYR A 110 -13.82 -12.41 -4.05
C TYR A 110 -14.22 -13.19 -2.79
N PRO A 111 -15.22 -14.09 -2.87
CA PRO A 111 -15.65 -14.88 -1.72
C PRO A 111 -14.47 -15.62 -1.06
N GLY A 112 -14.33 -15.47 0.26
CA GLY A 112 -13.27 -16.11 1.04
C GLY A 112 -11.89 -15.42 0.96
N VAL A 113 -11.75 -14.32 0.22
CA VAL A 113 -10.49 -13.56 0.12
C VAL A 113 -10.59 -12.29 0.93
N SER A 114 -9.69 -12.12 1.92
CA SER A 114 -9.57 -10.87 2.67
C SER A 114 -9.17 -9.72 1.76
N ALA A 115 -9.75 -8.54 1.97
CA ALA A 115 -9.35 -7.33 1.25
C ALA A 115 -7.84 -7.05 1.39
N SER A 116 -7.24 -7.34 2.56
CA SER A 116 -5.78 -7.17 2.76
C SER A 116 -4.91 -7.97 1.78
N ALA A 117 -5.45 -9.00 1.10
CA ALA A 117 -4.75 -9.71 0.03
C ALA A 117 -4.35 -8.76 -1.12
N PHE A 118 -5.10 -7.69 -1.36
CA PHE A 118 -4.82 -6.68 -2.39
C PHE A 118 -3.67 -5.72 -2.02
N LEU A 119 -3.17 -5.76 -0.78
CA LEU A 119 -1.90 -5.13 -0.40
C LEU A 119 -0.72 -6.12 -0.50
N SER A 120 -0.99 -7.41 -0.70
CA SER A 120 0.02 -8.47 -0.70
C SER A 120 0.04 -9.27 -2.01
N ILE A 121 -0.37 -10.54 -1.99
CA ILE A 121 -0.27 -11.49 -3.11
C ILE A 121 -1.14 -11.10 -4.32
N MET A 122 -2.26 -10.41 -4.10
CA MET A 122 -3.10 -9.82 -5.17
C MET A 122 -2.76 -8.35 -5.43
N GLY A 123 -1.74 -7.82 -4.75
CA GLY A 123 -1.29 -6.44 -4.81
C GLY A 123 0.10 -6.28 -5.42
N GLY A 124 0.77 -5.20 -5.02
CA GLY A 124 2.10 -4.84 -5.51
C GLY A 124 3.13 -5.96 -5.32
N THR A 125 3.21 -6.58 -4.14
CA THR A 125 4.19 -7.64 -3.87
C THR A 125 4.01 -8.87 -4.76
N GLY A 126 2.77 -9.33 -4.96
CA GLY A 126 2.49 -10.47 -5.84
C GLY A 126 2.74 -10.14 -7.30
N LEU A 127 2.36 -8.94 -7.75
CA LEU A 127 2.65 -8.48 -9.10
C LEU A 127 4.16 -8.38 -9.37
N THR A 128 4.93 -7.84 -8.42
CA THR A 128 6.40 -7.79 -8.50
C THR A 128 6.99 -9.20 -8.66
N ALA A 129 6.57 -10.15 -7.82
CA ALA A 129 7.02 -11.54 -7.90
C ALA A 129 6.67 -12.19 -9.24
N TYR A 130 5.42 -12.00 -9.71
CA TYR A 130 4.96 -12.54 -10.98
C TYR A 130 5.73 -11.97 -12.17
N VAL A 131 5.96 -10.66 -12.22
CA VAL A 131 6.73 -10.00 -13.29
C VAL A 131 8.19 -10.46 -13.26
N ALA A 132 8.80 -10.53 -12.07
CA ALA A 132 10.16 -11.01 -11.91
C ALA A 132 10.34 -12.40 -12.52
N LEU A 133 9.44 -13.35 -12.22
CA LEU A 133 9.52 -14.71 -12.75
C LEU A 133 9.14 -14.79 -14.24
N SER A 134 7.98 -14.25 -14.61
CA SER A 134 7.35 -14.49 -15.93
C SER A 134 7.84 -13.57 -17.05
N ARG A 135 8.55 -12.48 -16.73
CA ARG A 135 9.00 -11.49 -17.73
C ARG A 135 10.49 -11.22 -17.68
N ILE A 136 11.10 -11.25 -16.49
CA ILE A 136 12.50 -10.87 -16.31
C ILE A 136 13.40 -12.12 -16.27
N ALA A 137 13.21 -13.00 -15.29
CA ALA A 137 14.08 -14.16 -15.06
C ALA A 137 13.97 -15.19 -16.18
N LYS A 138 12.74 -15.44 -16.70
CA LYS A 138 12.47 -16.36 -17.82
C LYS A 138 13.06 -17.77 -17.62
N LEU A 139 13.14 -18.21 -16.38
CA LEU A 139 13.62 -19.53 -16.01
C LEU A 139 12.70 -20.62 -16.57
N GLN A 140 13.31 -21.75 -16.93
CA GLN A 140 12.67 -22.95 -17.44
C GLN A 140 12.45 -23.97 -16.31
N ALA A 141 11.50 -24.87 -16.50
CA ALA A 141 11.24 -25.93 -15.53
C ALA A 141 12.50 -26.76 -15.25
N GLY A 142 12.75 -27.05 -13.98
CA GLY A 142 13.94 -27.76 -13.52
C GLY A 142 15.19 -26.89 -13.31
N GLU A 143 15.17 -25.60 -13.65
CA GLU A 143 16.26 -24.69 -13.28
C GLU A 143 16.17 -24.27 -11.80
N ASP A 144 17.34 -24.04 -11.20
CA ASP A 144 17.48 -23.61 -9.80
C ASP A 144 17.18 -22.11 -9.65
N ILE A 145 16.60 -21.72 -8.52
CA ILE A 145 16.36 -20.33 -8.15
C ILE A 145 16.83 -20.03 -6.73
N PHE A 146 17.65 -18.99 -6.59
CA PHE A 146 18.00 -18.43 -5.27
C PHE A 146 17.18 -17.17 -4.99
N VAL A 147 16.49 -17.15 -3.85
CA VAL A 147 15.65 -16.02 -3.41
C VAL A 147 16.17 -15.48 -2.09
N SER A 148 16.76 -14.27 -2.12
CA SER A 148 17.09 -13.55 -0.87
C SER A 148 15.81 -13.05 -0.19
N ALA A 149 15.83 -12.94 1.14
CA ALA A 149 14.67 -12.55 1.94
C ALA A 149 13.38 -13.35 1.59
N ALA A 150 13.52 -14.66 1.34
CA ALA A 150 12.42 -15.53 0.89
C ALA A 150 11.21 -15.59 1.83
N ALA A 151 11.37 -15.22 3.11
CA ALA A 151 10.27 -15.13 4.06
C ALA A 151 9.48 -13.80 3.97
N GLY A 152 9.97 -12.80 3.23
CA GLY A 152 9.32 -11.50 3.07
C GLY A 152 8.15 -11.51 2.08
N GLY A 153 7.46 -10.37 1.94
CA GLY A 153 6.25 -10.27 1.09
C GLY A 153 6.48 -10.68 -0.38
N VAL A 154 7.51 -10.13 -1.02
CA VAL A 154 7.86 -10.52 -2.41
C VAL A 154 8.49 -11.91 -2.46
N GLY A 155 9.45 -12.19 -1.57
CA GLY A 155 10.21 -13.44 -1.58
C GLY A 155 9.32 -14.68 -1.40
N SER A 156 8.33 -14.60 -0.50
CA SER A 156 7.39 -15.71 -0.27
C SER A 156 6.44 -15.92 -1.44
N ALA A 157 6.06 -14.84 -2.14
CA ALA A 157 5.30 -14.93 -3.38
C ALA A 157 6.13 -15.55 -4.51
N ILE A 158 7.41 -15.17 -4.66
CA ILE A 158 8.34 -15.79 -5.62
C ILE A 158 8.45 -17.29 -5.35
N ALA A 159 8.69 -17.71 -4.11
CA ALA A 159 8.86 -19.12 -3.76
C ALA A 159 7.65 -19.97 -4.15
N GLN A 160 6.43 -19.47 -3.88
CA GLN A 160 5.21 -20.19 -4.25
C GLN A 160 4.97 -20.21 -5.75
N LEU A 161 5.17 -19.09 -6.46
CA LEU A 161 4.98 -19.00 -7.90
C LEU A 161 6.04 -19.83 -8.66
N ALA A 162 7.30 -19.79 -8.25
CA ALA A 162 8.39 -20.58 -8.82
C ALA A 162 8.08 -22.08 -8.75
N ARG A 163 7.58 -22.56 -7.60
CA ARG A 163 7.16 -23.95 -7.44
C ARG A 163 6.01 -24.31 -8.38
N LEU A 164 5.02 -23.44 -8.54
CA LEU A 164 3.89 -23.65 -9.47
C LEU A 164 4.34 -23.65 -10.94
N MET A 165 5.44 -22.98 -11.26
CA MET A 165 6.07 -22.96 -12.59
C MET A 165 7.00 -24.16 -12.85
N GLY A 166 7.19 -25.06 -11.87
CA GLY A 166 8.04 -26.24 -12.00
C GLY A 166 9.54 -25.95 -11.89
N LEU A 167 9.93 -24.83 -11.27
CA LEU A 167 11.33 -24.56 -10.94
C LEU A 167 11.78 -25.47 -9.78
N ALA A 168 13.07 -25.81 -9.77
CA ALA A 168 13.68 -26.54 -8.67
C ALA A 168 13.85 -25.61 -7.46
N ALA A 169 13.69 -26.17 -6.26
CA ALA A 169 13.83 -25.46 -4.99
C ALA A 169 15.27 -25.50 -4.49
#